data_AF-A0A7C5XBD5-F1
#
_entry.id   AF-A0A7C5XBD5-F1
#
_cell.length_a   1.000
_cell.length_b   1.000
_cell.length_c   1.000
_cell.angle_alpha   90.00
_cell.angle_beta   90.00
_cell.angle_gamma   90.00
#
_symmetry.space_group_name_H-M   'P 1'
#
loop_
_entity.id
_entity.type
_entity.pdbx_description
1 polymer ?
#
loop_
_entity_poly.entity_id
_entity_poly.type
_entity_poly.pdbx_seq_one_letter_code
_entity_poly.pdbx_strand_id
1 'polypeptide(L)' 'LGHCANPYCVMYFSNSIFDTDRKKSLFCNKCHLKVQTRTI' A
#
# COMPACT_ATOMS: atom_id res chain seq x y z
N LEU A 1 -7.85 1.99 -3.74
CA LEU A 1 -6.71 2.76 -4.32
C LEU A 1 -6.08 1.89 -5.42
N GLY A 2 -5.44 2.47 -6.44
CA GLY A 2 -4.61 1.68 -7.36
C GLY A 2 -3.33 1.17 -6.66
N HIS A 3 -2.55 0.36 -7.37
CA HIS A 3 -1.27 -0.16 -6.85
C HIS A 3 -0.29 0.96 -6.52
N CYS A 4 0.51 0.74 -5.48
CA CYS A 4 1.55 1.66 -5.04
C CYS A 4 2.93 1.10 -5.43
N ALA A 5 3.85 1.95 -5.87
CA ALA A 5 5.22 1.53 -6.18
C ALA A 5 6.10 1.34 -4.93
N ASN A 6 5.63 1.73 -3.74
CA ASN A 6 6.38 1.54 -2.50
C ASN A 6 6.24 0.07 -2.03
N PRO A 7 7.32 -0.74 -2.02
CA PRO A 7 7.26 -2.15 -1.66
C PRO A 7 6.83 -2.42 -0.22
N TYR A 8 6.90 -1.42 0.65
CA TYR A 8 6.47 -1.52 2.05
C TYR A 8 5.00 -1.12 2.28
N CYS A 9 4.32 -0.60 1.26
CA CYS A 9 2.92 -0.19 1.38
C CYS A 9 2.01 -1.41 1.20
N VAL A 10 0.93 -1.49 1.98
CA VAL A 10 -0.09 -2.53 1.80
C VAL A 10 -0.69 -2.56 0.38
N MET A 11 -0.66 -1.42 -0.33
CA MET A 11 -1.12 -1.29 -1.72
C MET A 11 -0.08 -1.70 -2.78
N TYR A 12 1.11 -2.18 -2.38
CA TYR A 12 2.08 -2.73 -3.33
C TYR A 12 1.54 -4.00 -4.00
N PHE A 13 1.74 -4.12 -5.31
CA PHE A 13 1.37 -5.32 -6.04
C PHE A 13 2.42 -6.42 -5.81
N SER A 14 2.01 -7.51 -5.19
CA SER A 14 2.88 -8.65 -4.89
C SER A 14 2.85 -9.64 -6.05
N ASN A 15 3.99 -9.88 -6.69
CA ASN A 15 4.14 -10.92 -7.73
C ASN A 15 4.60 -12.26 -7.14
N SER A 16 4.99 -12.26 -5.87
CA SER A 16 5.49 -13.42 -5.14
C SER A 16 5.05 -13.39 -3.67
N ILE A 17 5.18 -14.52 -2.99
CA ILE A 17 4.97 -14.61 -1.53
C ILE A 17 5.97 -13.70 -0.81
N PHE A 18 7.23 -13.66 -1.27
CA PHE A 18 8.26 -12.80 -0.69
C PHE A 18 7.88 -11.30 -0.72
N ASP A 19 7.19 -10.84 -1.76
CA ASP A 19 6.69 -9.46 -1.82
C ASP A 19 5.54 -9.20 -0.82
N THR A 20 4.78 -10.25 -0.49
CA THR A 20 3.73 -10.17 0.54
C THR A 20 4.33 -10.10 1.93
N ASP A 21 5.40 -10.86 2.19
CA ASP A 21 6.12 -10.83 3.47
C ASP A 21 6.88 -9.52 3.67
N ARG A 22 7.35 -8.90 2.57
CA ARG A 22 8.09 -7.64 2.61
C ARG A 22 7.20 -6.42 2.91
N LYS A 23 5.96 -6.40 2.42
CA LYS A 23 5.09 -5.22 2.59
C LYS A 23 4.55 -5.15 4.02
N LYS A 24 4.34 -3.93 4.51
CA LYS A 24 3.67 -3.71 5.80
C LYS A 24 2.16 -3.82 5.62
N SER A 25 1.46 -4.13 6.70
CA SER A 25 -0.02 -4.04 6.77
C SER A 25 -0.52 -2.59 6.73
N LEU A 26 0.38 -1.60 6.82
CA LEU A 26 0.08 -0.18 6.87
C LEU A 26 0.14 0.46 5.48
N PHE A 27 -0.70 1.49 5.29
CA PHE A 27 -0.54 2.41 4.16
C PHE A 27 0.75 3.23 4.33
N CYS A 28 1.42 3.53 3.22
CA CYS A 28 2.41 4.61 3.22
C CYS A 28 1.71 5.98 3.31
N ASN A 29 2.45 7.03 3.69
CA ASN A 29 1.91 8.39 3.85
C ASN A 29 1.08 8.86 2.65
N LYS A 30 1.54 8.57 1.41
CA LYS A 30 0.81 8.92 0.18
C LYS A 30 -0.53 8.20 0.04
N CYS A 31 -0.60 6.92 0.41
CA CYS A 31 -1.83 6.14 0.33
C CYS A 31 -2.77 6.48 1.50
N HIS A 32 -2.22 6.74 2.68
CA HIS A 32 -2.97 7.16 3.85
C HIS A 32 -3.74 8.47 3.58
N LEU A 33 -3.06 9.49 3.04
CA LEU A 33 -3.71 10.76 2.65
C LEU A 33 -4.85 10.54 1.65
N LYS A 34 -4.64 9.68 0.64
CA LYS A 34 -5.67 9.34 -0.36
C LYS A 34 -6.88 8.61 0.22
N VAL A 35 -6.72 7.89 1.33
CA VAL A 35 -7.83 7.24 2.04
C VAL A 35 -8.56 8.27 2.88
N GLN A 36 -7.83 9.10 3.64
CA GLN A 36 -8.42 10.14 4.48
C GLN A 36 -9.25 11.15 3.68
N THR A 37 -8.77 11.57 2.50
CA THR A 37 -9.49 12.51 1.63
C THR A 37 -10.68 11.91 0.90
N ARG A 38 -10.86 10.58 0.96
CA ARG A 38 -11.99 9.86 0.36
C ARG A 38 -13.08 9.51 1.38
N THR A 39 -12.91 9.89 2.63
CA THR A 39 -13.93 9.74 3.67
C THR A 39 -14.99 10.81 3.40
N ILE A 40 -16.15 10.39 2.88
CA ILE A 40 -17.40 11.17 2.85
C ILE A 40 -17.98 11.16 4.25
#